data_AF-A0A7S4MS60-F1
#
_entry.id   AF-A0A7S4MS60-F1
#
_cell.length_a   1.000
_cell.length_b   1.000
_cell.length_c   1.000
_cell.angle_alpha   90.00
_cell.angle_beta   90.00
_cell.angle_gamma   90.00
#
_symmetry.space_group_name_H-M   'P 1'
#
loop_
_entity.id
_entity.type
_entity.pdbx_description
1 polymer ?
#
loop_
_entity_poly.entity_id
_entity_poly.type
_entity_poly.pdbx_seq_one_letter_code
_entity_poly.pdbx_strand_id
1 'polypeptide(L)'
;KKAVIEGLRPTIPKSCNASLTNIVEKCWDGEPDNRPSFSEVLDNLKLIMTELEIPISEETPPVPRKEENKFVKQLSLTPTDDYVVATLKKSLKHTEEPNSVQAM
;
A
#
# COMPACT_ATOMS: atom_id res chain seq x y z
N LYS A 1 -0.50 7.91 17.18
CA LYS A 1 0.45 7.19 16.28
C LYS A 1 1.79 6.79 16.96
N LYS A 2 1.98 7.01 18.27
CA LYS A 2 3.26 6.82 18.97
C LYS A 2 3.71 5.35 19.11
N ALA A 3 2.81 4.45 19.53
CA ALA A 3 3.15 3.06 19.86
C ALA A 3 3.82 2.27 18.73
N VAL A 4 3.38 2.42 17.47
CA VAL A 4 3.97 1.70 16.33
C VAL A 4 5.36 2.21 15.98
N ILE A 5 5.58 3.53 16.10
CA ILE A 5 6.88 4.18 15.87
C ILE A 5 7.88 3.72 16.94
N GLU A 6 7.40 3.49 18.17
CA GLU A 6 8.20 2.94 19.28
C GLU A 6 8.42 1.43 19.20
N GLY A 7 7.97 0.77 18.13
CA GLY A 7 8.16 -0.68 17.95
C GLY A 7 7.26 -1.54 18.82
N LEU A 8 6.31 -0.98 19.57
CA LEU A 8 5.39 -1.76 20.40
C LEU A 8 4.51 -2.65 19.51
N ARG A 9 4.35 -3.92 19.93
CA ARG A 9 3.50 -4.92 19.28
C ARG A 9 2.54 -5.52 20.32
N PRO A 10 1.30 -5.87 19.91
CA PRO A 10 0.41 -6.63 20.79
C PRO A 10 1.02 -7.95 21.23
N THR A 11 0.72 -8.37 22.46
CA THR A 11 1.08 -9.72 22.93
C THR A 11 0.29 -10.75 22.12
N ILE A 12 0.99 -11.74 21.56
CA ILE A 12 0.35 -12.88 20.89
C ILE A 12 -0.24 -13.80 21.98
N PRO A 13 -1.52 -14.20 21.88
CA PRO A 13 -2.13 -15.12 22.83
C PRO A 13 -1.41 -16.47 22.88
N LYS A 14 -1.27 -17.06 24.07
CA LYS A 14 -0.64 -18.39 24.26
C LYS A 14 -1.39 -19.54 23.58
N SER A 15 -2.66 -19.33 23.21
CA SER A 15 -3.47 -20.29 22.46
C SER A 15 -3.18 -20.28 20.96
N CYS A 16 -2.35 -19.35 20.47
CA CYS A 16 -1.96 -19.30 19.07
C CYS A 16 -1.01 -20.47 18.75
N ASN A 17 -1.16 -21.04 17.55
CA ASN A 17 -0.23 -22.04 17.05
C ASN A 17 1.20 -21.46 16.98
N ALA A 18 2.21 -22.26 17.34
CA ALA A 18 3.60 -21.81 17.42
C ALA A 18 4.15 -21.38 16.05
N SER A 19 3.84 -22.12 14.98
CA SER A 19 4.23 -21.79 13.62
C SER A 19 3.59 -20.47 13.17
N LEU A 20 2.33 -20.22 13.54
CA LEU A 20 1.66 -18.96 13.23
C LEU A 20 2.25 -17.78 14.00
N THR A 21 2.58 -17.99 15.27
CA THR A 21 3.26 -16.99 16.13
C THR A 21 4.56 -16.54 15.48
N ASN A 22 5.39 -17.49 15.02
CA ASN A 22 6.65 -17.20 14.35
C ASN A 22 6.48 -16.40 13.04
N ILE A 23 5.43 -16.67 12.25
CA ILE A 23 5.14 -15.87 11.04
C ILE A 23 4.80 -14.43 11.44
N VAL A 24 3.90 -14.25 12.42
CA VAL A 24 3.49 -12.90 12.87
C VAL A 24 4.69 -12.12 13.39
N GLU A 25 5.57 -12.79 14.14
CA GLU A 25 6.79 -12.19 14.66
C GLU A 25 7.75 -11.70 13.58
N LYS A 26 7.97 -12.49 12.54
CA LYS A 26 8.82 -12.08 11.41
C LYS A 26 8.17 -10.98 10.56
N CYS A 27 6.85 -11.02 10.37
CA CYS A 27 6.12 -10.02 9.58
C CYS A 27 6.23 -8.60 10.14
N TRP A 28 6.36 -8.45 11.47
CA TRP A 28 6.41 -7.15 12.13
C TRP A 28 7.78 -6.81 12.73
N ASP A 29 8.83 -7.52 12.29
CA ASP A 29 10.22 -7.32 12.72
C ASP A 29 10.63 -5.84 12.59
N GLY A 30 11.42 -5.39 13.55
CA GLY A 30 11.95 -4.03 13.59
C GLY A 30 12.83 -3.74 12.38
N GLU A 31 13.63 -4.72 11.97
CA GLU A 31 14.46 -4.64 10.78
C GLU A 31 13.68 -5.06 9.52
N PRO A 32 13.53 -4.17 8.52
CA PRO A 32 12.76 -4.46 7.31
C PRO A 32 13.26 -5.68 6.53
N ASP A 33 14.58 -5.90 6.50
CA ASP A 33 15.20 -7.00 5.73
C ASP A 33 14.93 -8.39 6.34
N ASN A 34 14.55 -8.45 7.62
CA ASN A 34 14.16 -9.70 8.28
C ASN A 34 12.72 -10.12 7.95
N ARG A 35 11.94 -9.24 7.32
CA ARG A 35 10.54 -9.52 7.02
C ARG A 35 10.44 -10.46 5.82
N PRO A 36 9.60 -11.50 5.91
CA PRO A 36 9.42 -12.44 4.81
C PRO A 36 8.73 -11.73 3.65
N SER A 37 9.06 -12.17 2.44
CA SER A 37 8.28 -11.84 1.25
C SER A 37 6.87 -12.39 1.38
N PHE A 38 5.92 -11.78 0.65
CA PHE A 38 4.54 -12.24 0.68
C PHE A 38 4.40 -13.70 0.21
N SER A 39 5.23 -14.12 -0.76
CA SER A 39 5.28 -15.52 -1.22
C SER A 39 5.67 -16.47 -0.09
N GLU A 40 6.70 -16.13 0.69
CA GLU A 40 7.10 -16.92 1.86
C GLU A 40 5.99 -16.97 2.90
N VAL A 41 5.28 -15.86 3.16
CA VAL A 41 4.13 -15.84 4.08
C VAL A 41 3.04 -16.81 3.60
N LEU A 42 2.70 -16.79 2.31
CA LEU A 42 1.70 -17.70 1.74
C LEU A 42 2.12 -19.16 1.89
N ASP A 43 3.36 -19.50 1.59
CA ASP A 43 3.85 -20.87 1.66
C ASP A 43 3.88 -21.38 3.11
N ASN A 44 4.31 -20.54 4.06
CA ASN A 44 4.25 -20.87 5.48
C ASN A 44 2.80 -21.03 5.98
N LEU A 45 1.88 -20.17 5.55
CA LEU A 45 0.46 -20.29 5.92
C LEU A 45 -0.17 -21.58 5.37
N LYS A 46 0.10 -21.95 4.12
CA LYS A 46 -0.37 -23.22 3.53
C LYS A 46 0.13 -24.42 4.32
N LEU A 47 1.40 -24.40 4.76
CA LEU A 47 1.98 -25.45 5.58
C LEU A 47 1.24 -25.59 6.92
N ILE A 48 0.96 -24.46 7.60
CA ILE A 48 0.20 -24.47 8.86
C ILE A 48 -1.22 -24.97 8.64
N MET A 49 -1.88 -24.54 7.56
CA MET A 49 -3.23 -25.02 7.23
C MET A 49 -3.23 -26.52 7.00
N THR A 50 -2.18 -27.07 6.36
CA THR A 50 -2.00 -28.51 6.17
C THR A 50 -1.77 -29.22 7.51
N GLU A 51 -0.90 -28.67 8.38
CA GLU A 51 -0.61 -29.22 9.72
C GLU A 51 -1.87 -29.27 10.61
N LEU A 52 -2.76 -28.29 10.47
CA LEU A 52 -4.01 -28.18 11.22
C LEU A 52 -5.19 -28.87 10.53
N GLU A 53 -4.95 -29.60 9.43
CA GLU A 53 -5.99 -30.25 8.61
C GLU A 53 -7.11 -29.28 8.17
N ILE A 54 -6.78 -28.00 8.01
CA ILE A 54 -7.69 -26.97 7.52
C ILE A 54 -7.81 -27.17 6.01
N PRO A 55 -9.04 -27.33 5.46
CA PRO A 55 -9.23 -27.46 4.03
C PRO A 55 -8.70 -26.22 3.31
N ILE A 56 -7.67 -26.40 2.49
CA ILE A 56 -7.22 -25.38 1.55
C ILE A 56 -8.15 -25.51 0.36
N SER A 57 -9.15 -24.65 0.26
CA SER A 57 -9.94 -24.56 -0.96
C SER A 57 -9.01 -24.04 -2.06
N GLU A 58 -8.44 -24.94 -2.85
CA GLU A 58 -7.69 -24.58 -4.06
C GLU A 58 -8.56 -23.62 -4.88
N GLU A 59 -7.99 -22.46 -5.20
CA GLU A 59 -8.56 -21.47 -6.10
C GLU A 59 -10.01 -21.09 -5.77
N THR A 60 -10.22 -20.00 -5.02
CA THR A 60 -11.35 -19.16 -5.45
C THR A 60 -11.08 -18.88 -6.93
N PRO A 61 -11.95 -19.26 -7.90
CA PRO A 61 -11.81 -18.82 -9.28
C PRO A 61 -11.52 -17.33 -9.21
N PRO A 62 -10.50 -16.81 -9.95
CA PRO A 62 -9.94 -15.48 -9.74
C PRO A 62 -11.09 -14.55 -9.46
N VAL A 63 -11.27 -14.15 -8.18
CA VAL A 63 -12.46 -13.42 -7.79
C VAL A 63 -12.48 -12.26 -8.76
N PRO A 64 -13.46 -12.17 -9.68
CA PRO A 64 -13.47 -11.08 -10.63
C PRO A 64 -13.44 -9.88 -9.72
N ARG A 65 -12.34 -9.09 -9.79
CA ARG A 65 -12.16 -7.90 -8.95
C ARG A 65 -13.49 -7.20 -9.07
N LYS A 66 -14.31 -7.25 -8.00
CA LYS A 66 -15.68 -6.73 -8.05
C LYS A 66 -15.51 -5.35 -8.65
N GLU A 67 -16.17 -5.13 -9.79
CA GLU A 67 -15.95 -4.02 -10.70
C GLU A 67 -15.39 -2.83 -9.94
N GLU A 68 -14.19 -2.38 -10.34
CA GLU A 68 -13.55 -1.19 -9.80
C GLU A 68 -14.61 -0.21 -9.34
N ASN A 69 -14.71 -0.04 -8.01
CA ASN A 69 -15.75 0.78 -7.42
C ASN A 69 -15.78 2.09 -8.22
N LYS A 70 -16.92 2.53 -8.75
CA LYS A 70 -16.99 3.67 -9.70
C LYS A 70 -16.24 4.93 -9.19
N PHE A 71 -16.08 5.02 -7.87
CA PHE A 71 -15.22 5.94 -7.15
C PHE A 71 -13.70 5.84 -7.47
N VAL A 72 -13.10 4.64 -7.52
CA VAL A 72 -11.68 4.45 -7.86
C VAL A 72 -11.40 4.72 -9.33
N LYS A 73 -12.34 4.44 -10.23
CA LYS A 73 -12.23 4.79 -11.65
C LYS A 73 -12.18 6.32 -11.84
N GLN A 74 -12.91 7.05 -11.01
CA GLN A 74 -12.94 8.52 -10.98
C GLN A 74 -11.69 9.14 -10.32
N LEU A 75 -10.84 8.35 -9.66
CA LEU A 75 -9.58 8.82 -9.05
C LEU A 75 -8.34 8.17 -9.70
N SER A 76 -8.44 7.78 -10.97
CA SER A 76 -7.27 7.39 -11.76
C SER A 76 -6.56 8.65 -12.26
N LEU A 77 -5.67 9.21 -11.43
CA LEU A 77 -4.62 10.09 -11.96
C LEU A 77 -3.55 9.22 -12.60
N THR A 78 -3.80 8.76 -13.83
CA THR A 78 -2.70 8.33 -14.69
C THR A 78 -1.87 9.56 -15.06
N PRO A 79 -0.53 9.50 -15.00
CA PRO A 79 0.33 10.64 -15.28
C PRO A 79 0.46 10.90 -16.78
N THR A 80 -0.63 11.29 -17.44
CA THR A 80 -0.63 11.85 -18.80
C THR A 80 -1.90 12.68 -19.04
N ASP A 81 -2.21 13.62 -18.15
CA ASP A 81 -3.21 14.65 -18.45
C ASP A 81 -2.51 15.99 -18.64
N ASP A 82 -2.45 16.42 -19.90
CA ASP A 82 -2.16 17.78 -20.37
C ASP A 82 -2.90 18.88 -19.58
N TYR A 83 -3.92 18.52 -18.82
CA TYR A 83 -4.72 19.37 -17.95
C TYR A 83 -3.96 20.00 -16.78
N VAL A 84 -3.05 19.27 -16.12
CA VAL A 84 -2.26 19.82 -14.99
C VAL A 84 -1.25 20.85 -15.50
N VAL A 85 -0.60 20.57 -16.63
CA VAL A 85 0.32 21.49 -17.30
C VAL A 85 -0.42 22.71 -17.82
N ALA A 86 -1.61 22.55 -18.40
CA ALA A 86 -2.43 23.67 -18.87
C ALA A 86 -2.90 24.58 -17.72
N THR A 87 -3.23 23.99 -16.57
CA THR A 87 -3.67 24.74 -15.38
C THR A 87 -2.49 25.45 -14.70
N LEU A 88 -1.32 24.81 -14.59
CA LEU A 88 -0.09 25.46 -14.12
C LEU A 88 0.37 26.59 -15.06
N LYS A 89 0.27 26.39 -16.38
CA LYS A 89 0.52 27.44 -17.39
C LYS A 89 -0.48 28.57 -17.32
N LYS A 90 -1.69 28.36 -16.80
CA LYS A 90 -2.70 29.43 -16.59
C LYS A 90 -2.38 30.28 -15.37
N SER A 91 -1.74 29.71 -14.34
CA SER A 91 -1.27 30.43 -13.16
C SER A 91 0.07 31.14 -13.35
N LEU A 92 0.87 30.76 -14.37
CA LEU A 92 2.11 31.44 -14.77
C LEU A 92 1.92 32.52 -15.86
N LYS A 93 0.76 33.19 -15.89
CA LYS A 93 0.50 34.36 -16.78
C LYS A 93 0.33 35.66 -16.02
N HIS A 94 1.19 35.92 -15.04
CA HIS A 94 1.38 37.25 -14.47
C HIS A 94 2.84 37.69 -14.63
N THR A 95 3.32 37.54 -15.85
CA THR A 95 4.37 38.37 -16.47
C THR A 95 3.84 38.47 -17.89
N GLU A 96 3.30 39.57 -18.38
CA GLU A 96 3.73 40.96 -18.26
C GLU A 96 2.52 41.86 -18.57
N GLU A 97 2.43 43.04 -17.95
CA GLU A 97 1.83 44.18 -18.65
C GLU A 97 2.98 45.11 -19.10
N PRO A 98 2.88 45.69 -20.29
CA PRO A 98 3.98 46.35 -20.96
C PRO A 98 4.06 47.84 -20.61
N ASN A 99 5.30 48.34 -20.65
CA ASN A 99 5.68 49.69 -21.05
C ASN A 99 5.37 50.86 -20.08
N SER A 100 6.42 51.44 -19.51
CA SER A 100 6.79 52.81 -19.85
C SER A 100 8.22 53.10 -19.44
N VAL A 101 9.06 53.32 -20.45
CA VAL A 101 10.20 54.23 -20.33
C VAL A 101 9.76 55.53 -19.63
N GLN A 102 10.49 55.94 -18.61
CA GLN A 102 10.72 57.35 -18.34
C GLN A 102 12.11 57.50 -17.71
N ALA A 103 13.05 57.90 -18.55
CA ALA A 103 14.32 58.47 -18.16
C ALA A 103 14.09 59.92 -17.69
N MET A 104 14.58 60.26 -16.51
CA MET A 104 15.26 61.52 -16.16
C MET A 104 16.18 61.25 -14.97
#